data_AF-A0A3S5DFW6-F1
#
_entry.id   AF-A0A3S5DFW6-F1
#
_cell.length_a   1.000
_cell.length_b   1.000
_cell.length_c   1.000
_cell.angle_alpha   90.00
_cell.angle_beta   90.00
_cell.angle_gamma   90.00
#
_symmetry.space_group_name_H-M   'P 1'
#
loop_
_entity.id
_entity.type
_entity.pdbx_description
1 polymer ?
#
loop_
_entity_poly.entity_id
_entity_poly.type
_entity_poly.pdbx_seq_one_letter_code
_entity_poly.pdbx_strand_id
1 'polypeptide(L)'
;MDVYIPGCPPTPAATLYGFAMALGLLEQKIHARAPGELDDQAAEILHPDMVQPLRVKVDRAARRLAGYRYGRQIADDYLTQLGQGEQQVARWLEAENDPRLTEIVTHLNHVVEEARIR
;
A
#
# COMPACT_ATOMS: atom_id res chain seq x y z
N MET A 1 -12.70 -12.08 -31.59
CA MET A 1 -11.68 -12.84 -30.84
C MET A 1 -10.38 -12.13 -31.12
N ASP A 2 -9.86 -11.35 -30.17
CA ASP A 2 -8.80 -10.37 -30.46
C ASP A 2 -7.40 -11.00 -30.43
N VAL A 3 -7.23 -12.14 -29.75
CA VAL A 3 -6.01 -12.97 -29.79
C VAL A 3 -6.39 -14.45 -29.75
N TYR A 4 -5.78 -15.25 -30.63
CA TYR A 4 -5.83 -16.71 -30.61
C TYR A 4 -4.48 -17.26 -30.14
N ILE A 5 -4.49 -18.15 -29.13
CA ILE A 5 -3.29 -18.81 -28.58
C ILE A 5 -3.29 -20.30 -29.00
N PRO A 6 -2.41 -20.73 -29.92
CA PRO A 6 -2.42 -22.12 -30.40
C PRO A 6 -1.86 -23.11 -29.37
N GLY A 7 -2.47 -24.31 -29.31
CA GLY A 7 -1.99 -25.49 -28.58
C GLY A 7 -3.10 -26.31 -27.90
N CYS A 8 -2.83 -27.57 -27.53
CA CYS A 8 -3.80 -28.46 -26.85
C CYS A 8 -3.13 -29.28 -25.72
N PRO A 9 -3.09 -28.74 -24.48
CA PRO A 9 -3.31 -27.33 -24.15
C PRO A 9 -2.15 -26.45 -24.64
N PRO A 10 -2.36 -25.14 -24.85
CA PRO A 10 -1.26 -24.22 -25.10
C PRO A 10 -0.23 -24.31 -23.96
N THR A 11 1.05 -24.20 -24.31
CA THR A 11 2.10 -24.24 -23.30
C THR A 11 1.96 -23.02 -22.38
N PRO A 12 2.37 -23.11 -21.09
CA PRO A 12 2.30 -21.97 -20.18
C PRO A 12 2.98 -20.70 -20.74
N ALA A 13 4.10 -20.84 -21.45
CA ALA A 13 4.78 -19.74 -22.11
C ALA A 13 3.95 -19.11 -23.25
N ALA A 14 3.29 -19.93 -24.08
CA ALA A 14 2.41 -19.45 -25.14
C ALA A 14 1.19 -18.69 -24.57
N THR A 15 0.64 -19.17 -23.45
CA THR A 15 -0.45 -18.50 -22.74
C THR A 15 -0.03 -17.12 -22.21
N LEU A 16 1.13 -17.03 -21.54
CA LEU A 16 1.68 -15.76 -21.06
C LEU A 16 1.98 -14.78 -22.20
N TYR A 17 2.57 -15.27 -23.29
CA TYR A 17 2.86 -14.46 -24.47
C TYR A 17 1.58 -13.92 -25.12
N GLY A 18 0.55 -14.76 -25.28
CA GLY A 18 -0.74 -14.33 -25.80
C GLY A 18 -1.43 -13.29 -24.93
N PHE A 19 -1.32 -13.38 -23.60
CA PHE A 19 -1.79 -12.33 -22.69
C PHE A 19 -1.01 -11.04 -22.84
N ALA A 20 0.32 -11.11 -22.93
CA ALA A 20 1.16 -9.93 -23.14
C ALA A 20 0.85 -9.23 -24.48
N MET A 21 0.57 -9.99 -25.54
CA MET A 21 0.07 -9.46 -26.81
C MET A 21 -1.30 -8.78 -26.66
N ALA A 22 -2.27 -9.49 -26.07
CA ALA A 22 -3.65 -8.99 -25.94
C ALA A 22 -3.75 -7.72 -25.10
N LEU A 23 -2.91 -7.60 -24.07
CA LEU A 23 -2.84 -6.45 -23.18
C LEU A 23 -1.89 -5.34 -23.68
N GLY A 24 -1.26 -5.52 -24.85
CA GLY A 24 -0.29 -4.56 -25.41
C GLY A 24 1.00 -4.40 -24.59
N LEU A 25 1.28 -5.34 -23.68
CA LEU A 25 2.42 -5.25 -22.75
C LEU A 25 3.76 -5.48 -23.43
N LEU A 26 3.79 -6.13 -24.60
CA LEU A 26 5.03 -6.38 -25.34
C LEU A 26 5.71 -5.08 -25.82
N GLU A 27 4.92 -4.06 -26.12
CA GLU A 27 5.40 -2.77 -26.63
C GLU A 27 5.47 -1.70 -25.54
N GLN A 28 4.97 -1.98 -24.32
CA GLN A 28 5.06 -1.08 -23.17
C GLN A 28 6.52 -0.96 -22.70
N LYS A 29 7.25 -0.05 -23.33
CA LYS A 29 8.56 0.37 -22.85
C LYS A 29 8.36 1.33 -21.68
N ILE A 30 8.95 0.99 -20.53
CA ILE A 30 9.19 1.99 -19.49
C ILE A 30 10.27 2.92 -20.05
N HIS A 31 9.85 4.08 -20.55
CA HIS A 31 10.78 5.07 -21.04
C HIS A 31 11.54 5.66 -19.86
N ALA A 32 12.86 5.49 -19.85
CA ALA A 32 13.71 6.21 -18.92
C ALA A 32 13.55 7.71 -19.21
N ARG A 33 13.21 8.48 -18.19
CA ARG A 33 13.28 9.94 -18.23
C ARG A 33 14.57 10.39 -17.57
N ALA A 34 15.11 11.53 -18.00
CA ALA A 34 16.16 12.20 -17.24
C ALA A 34 15.61 12.56 -15.84
N PRO A 35 16.43 12.49 -14.78
CA PRO A 35 16.04 12.97 -13.46
C PRO A 35 15.53 14.42 -13.56
N GLY A 36 14.36 14.68 -13.00
CA GLY A 36 13.81 16.03 -12.88
C GLY A 36 14.19 16.67 -11.54
N GLU A 37 13.91 17.96 -11.37
CA GLU A 37 14.20 18.69 -10.11
C GLU A 37 13.58 18.06 -8.86
N LEU A 38 12.47 17.33 -8.99
CA LEU A 38 11.84 16.57 -7.90
C LEU A 38 12.60 15.30 -7.53
N ASP A 39 13.31 14.69 -8.48
CA ASP A 39 14.11 13.48 -8.24
C ASP A 39 15.42 13.81 -7.49
N ASP A 40 15.89 15.05 -7.62
CA ASP A 40 17.07 15.57 -6.91
C ASP A 40 16.76 16.02 -5.47
N GLN A 41 15.48 16.09 -5.10
CA GLN A 41 15.08 16.41 -3.73
C GLN A 41 15.21 15.19 -2.84
N ALA A 42 15.75 15.41 -1.63
CA ALA A 42 15.73 14.38 -0.61
C ALA A 42 14.28 13.97 -0.31
N ALA A 43 14.02 12.67 -0.26
CA ALA A 43 12.70 12.17 0.08
C ALA A 43 12.31 12.64 1.49
N GLU A 44 11.11 13.19 1.62
CA GLU A 44 10.58 13.63 2.91
C GLU A 44 10.41 12.42 3.84
N ILE A 45 10.82 12.59 5.10
CA ILE A 45 10.66 11.55 6.12
C ILE A 45 9.21 11.59 6.59
N LEU A 46 8.47 10.52 6.33
CA LEU A 46 7.10 10.36 6.82
C LEU A 46 7.08 10.26 8.35
N HIS A 47 6.21 11.04 9.00
CA HIS A 47 6.04 11.11 10.45
C HIS A 47 7.38 11.25 11.21
N PRO A 48 8.11 12.36 11.01
CA PRO A 48 9.46 12.53 11.58
C PRO A 48 9.47 12.57 13.12
N ASP A 49 8.35 12.99 13.72
CA ASP A 49 8.21 13.11 15.18
C ASP A 49 7.93 11.76 15.88
N MET A 50 7.72 10.68 15.11
CA MET A 50 7.40 9.37 15.66
C MET A 50 8.62 8.47 15.76
N VAL A 51 8.68 7.73 16.86
CA VAL A 51 9.71 6.71 17.06
C VAL A 51 9.66 5.64 15.96
N GLN A 52 10.76 5.56 15.21
CA GLN A 52 10.91 4.68 14.03
C GLN A 52 10.49 3.22 14.28
N PRO A 53 10.80 2.56 15.42
CA PRO A 53 10.37 1.20 15.68
C PRO A 53 8.85 1.03 15.72
N LEU A 54 8.10 2.00 16.27
CA LEU A 54 6.64 1.96 16.32
C LEU A 54 6.06 2.09 14.92
N ARG A 55 6.55 3.05 14.13
CA ARG A 55 6.14 3.27 12.74
C ARG A 55 6.27 1.98 11.91
N VAL A 56 7.40 1.28 12.06
CA VAL A 56 7.65 0.01 11.37
C VAL A 56 6.69 -1.10 11.80
N LYS A 57 6.34 -1.18 13.10
CA LYS A 57 5.36 -2.15 13.58
C LYS A 57 3.98 -1.91 12.99
N VAL A 58 3.52 -0.65 12.99
CA VAL A 58 2.22 -0.24 12.43
C VAL A 58 2.16 -0.52 10.93
N ASP A 59 3.15 -0.09 10.15
CA ASP A 59 3.21 -0.33 8.69
C ASP A 59 3.18 -1.84 8.37
N ARG A 60 3.94 -2.66 9.10
CA ARG A 60 3.92 -4.12 8.91
C ARG A 60 2.58 -4.74 9.26
N ALA A 61 1.93 -4.29 10.33
CA ALA A 61 0.62 -4.79 10.73
C ALA A 61 -0.44 -4.43 9.67
N ALA A 62 -0.49 -3.18 9.24
CA ALA A 62 -1.43 -2.72 8.22
C ALA A 62 -1.25 -3.47 6.89
N ARG A 63 0.00 -3.69 6.45
CA ARG A 63 0.29 -4.46 5.23
C ARG A 63 -0.09 -5.93 5.32
N ARG A 64 0.00 -6.54 6.50
CA ARG A 64 -0.48 -7.92 6.72
C ARG A 64 -2.00 -8.02 6.59
N LEU A 65 -2.72 -6.97 7.00
CA LEU A 65 -4.19 -6.95 7.01
C LEU A 65 -4.79 -6.52 5.66
N ALA A 66 -4.19 -5.55 4.97
CA ALA A 66 -4.76 -4.93 3.76
C ALA A 66 -3.84 -4.99 2.52
N GLY A 67 -2.73 -5.74 2.60
CA GLY A 67 -1.76 -5.83 1.51
C GLY A 67 -0.88 -4.58 1.37
N TYR A 68 0.05 -4.61 0.42
CA TYR A 68 1.11 -3.60 0.31
C TYR A 68 0.60 -2.18 -0.01
N ARG A 69 -0.36 -2.06 -0.92
CA ARG A 69 -0.86 -0.74 -1.37
C ARG A 69 -1.76 -0.12 -0.30
N TYR A 70 -2.89 -0.77 -0.01
CA TYR A 70 -3.86 -0.24 0.94
C TYR A 70 -3.33 -0.22 2.37
N GLY A 71 -2.56 -1.24 2.78
CA GLY A 71 -1.94 -1.24 4.10
C GLY A 71 -0.96 -0.07 4.31
N ARG A 72 -0.23 0.34 3.27
CA ARG A 72 0.62 1.54 3.37
C ARG A 72 -0.21 2.81 3.55
N GLN A 73 -1.30 2.97 2.79
CA GLN A 73 -2.18 4.14 2.89
C GLN A 73 -2.82 4.21 4.28
N ILE A 74 -3.43 3.12 4.73
CA ILE A 74 -4.08 3.03 6.04
C ILE A 74 -3.08 3.31 7.18
N ALA A 75 -1.85 2.81 7.09
CA ALA A 75 -0.83 3.10 8.10
C ALA A 75 -0.48 4.58 8.17
N ASP A 76 -0.28 5.24 7.02
CA ASP A 76 0.06 6.66 6.92
C ASP A 76 -1.08 7.55 7.44
N ASP A 77 -2.31 7.26 7.01
CA ASP A 77 -3.51 7.96 7.46
C ASP A 77 -3.70 7.79 8.97
N TYR A 78 -3.67 6.55 9.46
CA TYR A 78 -3.80 6.24 10.88
C TYR A 78 -2.80 7.01 11.73
N LEU A 79 -1.52 7.00 11.34
CA LEU A 79 -0.45 7.68 12.07
C LEU A 79 -0.59 9.20 12.02
N THR A 80 -1.09 9.75 10.91
CA THR A 80 -1.45 11.18 10.80
C THR A 80 -2.55 11.54 11.78
N GLN A 81 -3.66 10.78 11.80
CA GLN A 81 -4.78 11.04 12.71
C GLN A 81 -4.35 10.84 14.17
N LEU A 82 -3.57 9.80 14.47
CA LEU A 82 -3.09 9.52 15.83
C LEU A 82 -2.20 10.63 16.37
N GLY A 83 -1.36 11.24 15.52
CA GLY A 83 -0.54 12.40 15.89
C GLY A 83 -1.36 13.65 16.26
N GLN A 84 -2.61 13.74 15.79
CA GLN A 84 -3.55 14.81 16.13
C GLN A 84 -4.41 14.47 17.37
N GLY A 85 -4.39 13.22 17.84
CA GLY A 85 -5.06 12.74 19.04
C GLY A 85 -6.06 11.59 18.78
N GLU A 86 -6.31 10.77 19.79
CA GLU A 86 -7.17 9.58 19.69
C GLU A 86 -8.60 9.89 19.21
N GLN A 87 -9.15 11.05 19.60
CA GLN A 87 -10.47 11.50 19.15
C GLN A 87 -10.52 11.73 17.64
N GLN A 88 -9.40 12.11 17.04
CA GLN A 88 -9.33 12.38 15.61
C GLN A 88 -9.35 11.08 14.79
N VAL A 89 -8.78 9.99 15.32
CA VAL A 89 -8.92 8.65 14.75
C VAL A 89 -10.39 8.21 14.73
N ALA A 90 -11.11 8.40 15.85
CA ALA A 90 -12.53 8.05 15.93
C ALA A 90 -13.37 8.85 14.91
N ARG A 91 -13.16 10.16 14.81
CA ARG A 91 -13.84 11.02 13.83
C ARG A 91 -13.55 10.61 12.39
N TRP A 92 -12.31 10.23 12.09
CA TRP A 92 -11.93 9.74 10.77
C TRP A 92 -12.67 8.44 10.42
N LEU A 93 -12.73 7.48 11.35
CA LEU A 93 -13.45 6.22 11.14
C LEU A 93 -14.96 6.44 10.94
N GLU A 94 -15.57 7.35 11.72
CA GLU A 94 -16.98 7.74 11.55
C GLU A 94 -17.24 8.37 10.18
N ALA A 95 -16.32 9.22 9.70
CA ALA A 95 -16.45 9.88 8.41
C ALA A 95 -16.30 8.91 7.23
N GLU A 96 -15.35 7.97 7.30
CA GLU A 96 -15.17 6.97 6.23
C GLU A 96 -16.30 5.93 6.22
N ASN A 97 -16.86 5.60 7.39
CA ASN A 97 -17.96 4.65 7.54
C ASN A 97 -17.69 3.29 6.87
N ASP A 98 -16.44 2.81 6.99
CA ASP A 98 -15.99 1.52 6.46
C ASP A 98 -15.74 0.52 7.62
N PRO A 99 -16.55 -0.56 7.73
CA PRO A 99 -16.36 -1.61 8.73
C PRO A 99 -14.99 -2.29 8.64
N ARG A 100 -14.45 -2.46 7.42
CA ARG A 100 -13.14 -3.10 7.21
C ARG A 100 -12.03 -2.21 7.72
N LEU A 101 -12.08 -0.92 7.41
CA LEU A 101 -11.11 0.05 7.93
C LEU A 101 -11.16 0.09 9.48
N THR A 102 -12.36 0.12 10.04
CA THR A 102 -12.57 0.13 11.51
C THR A 102 -11.92 -1.09 12.17
N GLU A 103 -12.08 -2.29 11.60
CA GLU A 103 -11.43 -3.52 12.09
C GLU A 103 -9.90 -3.40 12.05
N ILE A 104 -9.33 -2.93 10.94
CA ILE A 104 -7.87 -2.77 10.78
C ILE A 104 -7.34 -1.79 11.82
N VAL A 105 -7.95 -0.62 11.93
CA VAL A 105 -7.51 0.44 12.85
C VAL A 105 -7.64 0.00 14.30
N THR A 106 -8.66 -0.79 14.64
CA THR A 106 -8.77 -1.41 15.96
C THR A 106 -7.57 -2.31 16.25
N HIS A 107 -7.13 -3.13 15.29
CA HIS A 107 -5.92 -3.93 15.44
C HIS A 107 -4.64 -3.07 15.52
N LEU A 108 -4.57 -1.95 14.79
CA LEU A 108 -3.42 -1.04 14.89
C LEU A 108 -3.33 -0.37 16.26
N ASN A 109 -4.46 0.01 16.87
CA ASN A 109 -4.49 0.52 18.24
C ASN A 109 -3.87 -0.47 19.23
N HIS A 110 -4.17 -1.77 19.10
CA HIS A 110 -3.57 -2.79 19.95
C HIS A 110 -2.04 -2.87 19.79
N VAL A 111 -1.54 -2.78 18.54
CA VAL A 111 -0.09 -2.76 18.26
C VAL A 111 0.59 -1.55 18.89
N VAL A 112 -0.07 -0.39 18.89
CA VAL A 112 0.45 0.82 19.53
C VAL A 112 0.48 0.66 21.04
N GLU A 113 -0.61 0.19 21.66
CA GLU A 113 -0.68 -0.02 23.10
C GLU A 113 0.36 -1.06 23.60
N GLU A 114 0.52 -2.18 22.91
CA GLU A 114 1.57 -3.16 23.21
C GLU A 114 2.99 -2.56 23.14
N ALA A 115 3.20 -1.59 22.25
CA ALA A 115 4.47 -0.92 22.10
C ALA A 115 4.71 0.19 23.14
N ARG A 116 3.66 0.73 23.78
CA ARG A 116 3.79 1.72 24.88
C ARG A 116 4.19 1.07 26.21
N ILE A 117 3.85 -0.20 26.40
CA ILE A 117 4.10 -0.94 27.66
C ILE A 117 5.52 -1.51 27.74
N ARG A 118 6.30 -1.47 26.64
CA ARG A 118 7.68 -1.97 26.56
C ARG A 118 8.69 -0.84 26.35
#